data_AF-A0A7R9VVZ1-F1
#
_entry.id   AF-A0A7R9VVZ1-F1
#
_cell.length_a   1.000
_cell.length_b   1.000
_cell.length_c   1.000
_cell.angle_alpha   90.00
_cell.angle_beta   90.00
_cell.angle_gamma   90.00
#
_symmetry.space_group_name_H-M   'P 1'
#
loop_
_entity.id
_entity.type
_entity.pdbx_description
1 polymer ?
#
loop_
_entity_poly.entity_id
_entity_poly.type
_entity_poly.pdbx_seq_one_letter_code
_entity_poly.pdbx_strand_id
1 'polypeptide(L)'
;EMRSIQKICIETLGAEDGPYPETAHIKGAFKDLLRRRMYALGKSSSVRCDGRDLDQVRPISAEAGVLPRTHGSALFTRGETQSLATATLGDAGMRQKIDKISGLDSKRFYLQYTFPPSCVGETGRVGAPGRREIGHGNLAERALVHALPSEESFPYTIRVESLITESHGSPSMASVCGGCLALMDAGVPIERPVAGIAMGMLLDDLHALSDVDGNDAIILSDISGTEDAMGTMDFKVAGDRTGITTFQLDIKCEGLTVPTMERALEQARLGRLSILDEMDAVLSAPGRSELPPTVPRIGSFSIAEESIGKVIGPGGKQIRAII
;
A
#
# COMPACT_ATOMS: atom_id res chain seq x y z
N GLU A 1 -17.96 -1.28 -24.86
CA GLU A 1 -17.54 -0.77 -23.53
C GLU A 1 -17.70 0.76 -23.48
N MET A 2 -17.84 1.36 -22.29
CA MET A 2 -18.01 2.82 -22.13
C MET A 2 -16.89 3.65 -22.80
N ARG A 3 -15.65 3.14 -22.83
CA ARG A 3 -14.54 3.77 -23.57
C ARG A 3 -14.78 3.81 -25.08
N SER A 4 -15.36 2.75 -25.65
CA SER A 4 -15.74 2.71 -27.06
C SER A 4 -16.82 3.76 -27.35
N ILE A 5 -17.80 3.90 -26.47
CA ILE A 5 -18.87 4.90 -26.59
C ILE A 5 -18.29 6.32 -26.48
N GLN A 6 -17.41 6.57 -25.51
CA GLN A 6 -16.73 7.86 -25.37
C GLN A 6 -15.89 8.19 -26.61
N LYS A 7 -15.18 7.20 -27.18
CA LYS A 7 -14.41 7.37 -28.41
C LYS A 7 -15.31 7.74 -29.58
N ILE A 8 -16.42 7.02 -29.78
CA ILE A 8 -17.41 7.33 -30.83
C ILE A 8 -17.97 8.75 -30.65
N CYS A 9 -18.31 9.14 -29.42
CA CYS A 9 -18.79 10.50 -29.14
C CYS A 9 -17.74 11.56 -29.46
N ILE A 10 -16.47 11.31 -29.13
CA ILE A 10 -15.36 12.21 -29.48
C ILE A 10 -15.20 12.31 -31.00
N GLU A 11 -15.25 11.19 -31.71
CA GLU A 11 -15.12 11.14 -33.19
C GLU A 11 -16.32 11.78 -33.91
N THR A 12 -17.52 11.70 -33.32
CA THR A 12 -18.76 12.20 -33.94
C THR A 12 -19.02 13.67 -33.61
N LEU A 13 -18.71 14.10 -32.37
CA LEU A 13 -19.08 15.41 -31.84
C LEU A 13 -17.89 16.34 -31.62
N GLY A 14 -16.64 15.85 -31.69
CA GLY A 14 -15.46 16.68 -31.53
C GLY A 14 -15.09 17.35 -32.84
N ALA A 15 -15.35 18.65 -32.98
CA ALA A 15 -14.78 19.44 -34.06
C ALA A 15 -13.32 19.81 -33.74
N GLU A 16 -12.40 19.57 -34.67
CA GLU A 16 -10.99 20.02 -34.55
C GLU A 16 -10.82 21.53 -34.82
N ASP A 17 -11.80 22.17 -35.48
CA ASP A 17 -11.71 23.55 -35.99
C ASP A 17 -12.46 24.60 -35.14
N GLY A 18 -12.86 24.28 -33.91
CA GLY A 18 -13.55 25.19 -32.99
C GLY A 18 -12.60 25.91 -32.00
N PRO A 19 -12.94 27.13 -31.51
CA PRO A 19 -12.10 27.86 -30.55
C PRO A 19 -12.09 27.25 -29.13
N TYR A 20 -12.83 26.15 -28.89
CA TYR A 20 -12.96 25.49 -27.59
C TYR A 20 -12.55 24.01 -27.66
N PRO A 21 -11.92 23.45 -26.61
CA PRO A 21 -11.56 22.03 -26.57
C PRO A 21 -12.79 21.15 -26.31
N GLU A 22 -13.61 20.90 -27.33
CA GLU A 22 -14.84 20.09 -27.25
C GLU A 22 -14.59 18.67 -26.71
N THR A 23 -13.42 18.10 -27.01
CA THR A 23 -13.00 16.79 -26.48
C THR A 23 -12.84 16.76 -24.97
N ALA A 24 -12.40 17.86 -24.34
CA ALA A 24 -12.28 17.95 -22.89
C ALA A 24 -13.67 18.01 -22.24
N HIS A 25 -14.62 18.76 -22.83
CA HIS A 25 -16.00 18.84 -22.36
C HIS A 25 -16.73 17.50 -22.47
N ILE A 26 -16.54 16.77 -23.58
CA ILE A 26 -17.10 15.42 -23.74
C ILE A 26 -16.56 14.48 -22.65
N LYS A 27 -15.24 14.49 -22.40
CA LYS A 27 -14.64 13.67 -21.33
C LYS A 27 -15.18 14.03 -19.95
N GLY A 28 -15.36 15.33 -19.66
CA GLY A 28 -15.99 15.81 -18.43
C GLY A 28 -17.42 15.31 -18.27
N ALA A 29 -18.26 15.47 -19.29
CA ALA A 29 -19.66 15.02 -19.27
C ALA A 29 -19.79 13.51 -19.04
N PHE A 30 -18.90 12.71 -19.65
CA PHE A 30 -18.84 11.26 -19.40
C PHE A 30 -18.46 10.94 -17.95
N LYS A 31 -17.49 11.67 -17.38
CA LYS A 31 -17.08 11.51 -15.98
C LYS A 31 -18.25 11.81 -15.04
N ASP A 32 -18.96 12.92 -15.27
CA ASP A 32 -20.11 13.30 -14.46
C ASP A 32 -21.26 12.29 -14.59
N LEU A 33 -21.53 11.80 -15.80
CA LEU A 33 -22.53 10.76 -16.03
C LEU A 33 -22.21 9.47 -15.26
N LEU A 34 -20.94 9.02 -15.31
CA LEU A 34 -20.50 7.82 -14.60
C LEU A 34 -20.63 8.00 -13.08
N ARG A 35 -20.20 9.15 -12.54
CA ARG A 35 -20.38 9.48 -11.12
C ARG A 35 -21.85 9.40 -10.69
N ARG A 36 -22.76 10.06 -11.42
CA ARG A 36 -24.21 10.01 -11.16
C ARG A 36 -24.76 8.59 -11.19
N ARG A 37 -24.34 7.79 -12.17
CA ARG A 37 -24.78 6.40 -12.31
C ARG A 37 -24.31 5.53 -11.14
N MET A 38 -23.05 5.70 -10.72
CA MET A 38 -22.50 4.98 -9.57
C MET A 38 -23.22 5.35 -8.28
N TYR A 39 -23.45 6.64 -8.04
CA TYR A 39 -24.21 7.11 -6.88
C TYR A 39 -25.65 6.56 -6.88
N ALA A 40 -26.37 6.72 -8.00
CA ALA A 40 -27.75 6.25 -8.11
C ALA A 40 -27.87 4.73 -7.93
N LEU A 41 -26.91 3.95 -8.45
CA LEU A 41 -26.87 2.51 -8.25
C LEU A 41 -26.65 2.16 -6.77
N GLY A 42 -25.65 2.75 -6.13
CA GLY A 42 -25.37 2.52 -4.71
C GLY A 42 -26.51 2.94 -3.80
N LYS A 43 -27.21 4.05 -4.11
CA LYS A 43 -28.35 4.54 -3.31
C LYS A 43 -29.59 3.66 -3.46
N SER A 44 -29.90 3.22 -4.69
CA SER A 44 -31.16 2.51 -4.99
C SER A 44 -31.10 1.01 -4.70
N SER A 45 -29.93 0.39 -4.91
CA SER A 45 -29.78 -1.07 -4.86
C SER A 45 -28.76 -1.54 -3.82
N SER A 46 -27.96 -0.64 -3.24
CA SER A 46 -26.82 -1.00 -2.37
C SER A 46 -25.78 -1.90 -3.04
N VAL A 47 -25.75 -1.91 -4.37
CA VAL A 47 -24.81 -2.67 -5.19
C VAL A 47 -23.83 -1.73 -5.91
N ARG A 48 -22.61 -2.20 -6.14
CA ARG A 48 -21.52 -1.49 -6.81
C ARG A 48 -21.44 -1.81 -8.29
N CYS A 49 -20.57 -1.09 -9.01
CA CYS A 49 -20.38 -1.27 -10.45
C CYS A 49 -19.88 -2.67 -10.85
N ASP A 50 -19.23 -3.38 -9.92
CA ASP A 50 -18.73 -4.75 -10.11
C ASP A 50 -19.63 -5.82 -9.47
N GLY A 51 -20.81 -5.43 -8.96
CA GLY A 51 -21.80 -6.33 -8.36
C GLY A 51 -21.60 -6.62 -6.87
N ARG A 52 -20.57 -6.06 -6.23
CA ARG A 52 -20.36 -6.20 -4.78
C ARG A 52 -21.31 -5.35 -3.95
N ASP A 53 -21.51 -5.75 -2.69
CA ASP A 53 -22.10 -4.90 -1.67
C ASP A 53 -21.15 -3.74 -1.30
N LEU A 54 -21.71 -2.68 -0.69
CA LEU A 54 -20.97 -1.47 -0.35
C LEU A 54 -19.79 -1.73 0.60
N ASP A 55 -19.91 -2.70 1.50
CA ASP A 55 -18.92 -3.04 2.53
C ASP A 55 -18.03 -4.25 2.18
N GLN A 56 -18.29 -4.90 1.04
CA GLN A 56 -17.63 -6.14 0.64
C GLN A 56 -16.21 -5.92 0.12
N VAL A 57 -15.25 -6.65 0.70
CA VAL A 57 -13.85 -6.75 0.24
C VAL A 57 -13.76 -7.74 -0.93
N ARG A 58 -12.91 -7.46 -1.93
CA ARG A 58 -12.67 -8.41 -3.04
C ARG A 58 -12.06 -9.71 -2.54
N PRO A 59 -12.20 -10.81 -3.29
CA PRO A 59 -11.50 -12.06 -2.98
C PRO A 59 -10.01 -11.84 -2.80
N ILE A 60 -9.45 -12.47 -1.76
CA ILE A 60 -8.02 -12.40 -1.44
C ILE A 60 -7.41 -13.76 -1.70
N SER A 61 -6.26 -13.77 -2.35
CA SER A 61 -5.39 -14.94 -2.49
C SER A 61 -4.00 -14.50 -2.08
N ALA A 62 -3.41 -15.15 -1.09
CA ALA A 62 -2.10 -14.82 -0.60
C ALA A 62 -1.24 -16.06 -0.38
N GLU A 63 0.06 -15.93 -0.65
CA GLU A 63 1.05 -16.98 -0.47
C GLU A 63 2.32 -16.38 0.14
N ALA A 64 2.97 -17.10 1.04
CA ALA A 64 4.27 -16.74 1.62
C ALA A 64 5.36 -17.71 1.13
N GLY A 65 6.61 -17.25 1.07
CA GLY A 65 7.74 -18.08 0.64
C GLY A 65 7.76 -18.39 -0.86
N VAL A 66 7.16 -17.54 -1.70
CA VAL A 66 7.02 -17.74 -3.15
C VAL A 66 8.34 -17.72 -3.93
N LEU A 67 9.37 -17.03 -3.42
CA LEU A 67 10.69 -16.96 -4.06
C LEU A 67 11.74 -17.80 -3.30
N PRO A 68 12.52 -18.66 -3.98
CA PRO A 68 13.37 -19.66 -3.32
C PRO A 68 14.65 -19.10 -2.68
N ARG A 69 15.09 -17.89 -3.07
CA ARG A 69 16.39 -17.32 -2.67
C ARG A 69 16.29 -16.05 -1.85
N THR A 70 15.09 -15.48 -1.70
CA THR A 70 14.86 -14.32 -0.84
C THR A 70 15.00 -14.70 0.63
N HIS A 71 15.16 -13.69 1.50
CA HIS A 71 15.09 -13.94 2.95
C HIS A 71 13.64 -14.21 3.34
N GLY A 72 12.70 -13.38 2.86
CA GLY A 72 11.28 -13.70 2.88
C GLY A 72 10.58 -13.13 1.65
N SER A 73 9.45 -13.71 1.29
CA SER A 73 8.65 -13.24 0.16
C SER A 73 7.16 -13.54 0.36
N ALA A 74 6.32 -12.75 -0.28
CA ALA A 74 4.89 -13.02 -0.33
C ALA A 74 4.28 -12.50 -1.63
N LEU A 75 3.29 -13.22 -2.15
CA LEU A 75 2.42 -12.76 -3.21
C LEU A 75 1.05 -12.49 -2.62
N PHE A 76 0.63 -11.24 -2.56
CA PHE A 76 -0.68 -10.84 -2.05
C PHE A 76 -1.53 -10.31 -3.21
N THR A 77 -2.66 -10.97 -3.47
CA THR A 77 -3.63 -10.60 -4.50
C THR A 77 -4.97 -10.30 -3.85
N ARG A 78 -5.55 -9.13 -4.16
CA ARG A 78 -6.91 -8.75 -3.73
C ARG A 78 -7.68 -8.26 -4.95
N GLY A 79 -8.61 -9.09 -5.43
CA GLY A 79 -9.20 -8.94 -6.76
C GLY A 79 -8.12 -8.89 -7.84
N GLU A 80 -8.07 -7.79 -8.58
CA GLU A 80 -7.11 -7.56 -9.68
C GLU A 80 -5.99 -6.59 -9.27
N THR A 81 -5.69 -6.52 -7.97
CA THR A 81 -4.52 -5.81 -7.44
C THR A 81 -3.58 -6.81 -6.79
N GLN A 82 -2.35 -6.90 -7.30
CA GLN A 82 -1.36 -7.88 -6.88
C GLN A 82 -0.03 -7.21 -6.51
N SER A 83 0.51 -7.61 -5.37
CA SER A 83 1.82 -7.19 -4.86
C SER A 83 2.69 -8.41 -4.62
N LEU A 84 3.83 -8.47 -5.30
CA LEU A 84 4.94 -9.35 -4.98
C LEU A 84 5.89 -8.59 -4.03
N ALA A 85 5.87 -8.98 -2.77
CA ALA A 85 6.70 -8.40 -1.72
C ALA A 85 7.90 -9.31 -1.42
N THR A 86 9.06 -8.70 -1.19
CA THR A 86 10.27 -9.39 -0.73
C THR A 86 10.85 -8.66 0.47
N ALA A 87 11.24 -9.41 1.49
CA ALA A 87 11.96 -8.90 2.64
C ALA A 87 13.43 -9.31 2.53
N THR A 88 14.34 -8.36 2.79
CA THR A 88 15.78 -8.57 2.84
C THR A 88 16.30 -8.06 4.18
N LEU A 89 17.13 -8.87 4.82
CA LEU A 89 17.73 -8.60 6.12
C LEU A 89 19.23 -8.40 5.94
N GLY A 90 19.75 -7.31 6.51
CA GLY A 90 21.15 -6.91 6.37
C GLY A 90 21.76 -6.47 7.69
N ASP A 91 23.05 -6.15 7.66
CA ASP A 91 23.78 -5.59 8.78
C ASP A 91 23.48 -4.08 8.97
N ALA A 92 24.12 -3.44 9.95
CA ALA A 92 23.99 -2.01 10.19
C ALA A 92 24.54 -1.13 9.05
N GLY A 93 25.44 -1.66 8.20
CA GLY A 93 26.00 -0.95 7.05
C GLY A 93 24.97 -0.72 5.93
N MET A 94 23.96 -1.59 5.85
CA MET A 94 22.88 -1.53 4.86
C MET A 94 21.73 -0.57 5.19
N ARG A 95 21.80 0.17 6.31
CA ARG A 95 20.79 1.19 6.66
C ARG A 95 20.64 2.22 5.55
N GLN A 96 19.42 2.65 5.30
CA GLN A 96 19.18 3.73 4.34
C GLN A 96 19.67 5.04 4.95
N LYS A 97 20.80 5.56 4.44
CA LYS A 97 21.33 6.87 4.79
C LYS A 97 20.53 7.94 4.08
N ILE A 98 20.11 8.97 4.81
CA ILE A 98 19.29 10.07 4.31
C ILE A 98 20.06 11.35 4.58
N ASP A 99 20.43 12.05 3.51
CA ASP A 99 21.02 13.37 3.59
C ASP A 99 19.91 14.42 3.62
N LYS A 100 19.67 15.02 4.78
CA LYS A 100 18.67 16.06 4.99
C LYS A 100 19.38 17.40 5.17
N ILE A 101 18.68 18.49 4.91
CA ILE A 101 19.15 19.84 5.24
C ILE A 101 19.52 19.96 6.74
N SER A 102 18.82 19.21 7.61
CA SER A 102 19.06 19.16 9.05
C SER A 102 20.22 18.24 9.47
N GLY A 103 20.91 17.59 8.52
CA GLY A 103 22.00 16.65 8.78
C GLY A 103 21.74 15.23 8.26
N LEU A 104 22.71 14.35 8.50
CA LEU A 104 22.65 12.95 8.12
C LEU A 104 21.76 12.16 9.09
N ASP A 105 20.83 11.40 8.53
CA ASP A 105 19.94 10.49 9.25
C ASP A 105 20.06 9.08 8.66
N SER A 106 19.58 8.06 9.37
CA SER A 106 19.55 6.70 8.85
C SER A 106 18.31 5.94 9.29
N LYS A 107 17.73 5.16 8.37
CA LYS A 107 16.62 4.27 8.68
C LYS A 107 17.08 2.82 8.75
N ARG A 108 16.74 2.15 9.86
CA ARG A 108 16.86 0.69 10.02
C ARG A 108 15.84 -0.08 9.20
N PHE A 109 14.64 0.47 9.03
CA PHE A 109 13.59 -0.08 8.19
C PHE A 109 13.21 0.87 7.08
N TYR A 110 13.11 0.36 5.86
CA TYR A 110 12.60 1.12 4.74
C TYR A 110 11.86 0.23 3.75
N LEU A 111 10.85 0.80 3.08
CA LEU A 111 10.06 0.12 2.06
C LEU A 111 10.22 0.80 0.70
N GLN A 112 10.63 0.01 -0.28
CA GLN A 112 10.70 0.42 -1.68
C GLN A 112 9.48 -0.10 -2.42
N TYR A 113 8.80 0.78 -3.12
CA TYR A 113 7.60 0.47 -3.88
C TYR A 113 7.87 0.72 -5.35
N THR A 114 7.46 -0.21 -6.21
CA THR A 114 7.62 -0.12 -7.66
C THR A 114 6.31 -0.36 -8.37
N PHE A 115 5.94 0.54 -9.29
CA PHE A 115 4.71 0.51 -10.06
C PHE A 115 5.05 0.50 -11.57
N PRO A 116 5.39 -0.68 -12.12
CA PRO A 116 5.76 -0.78 -13.53
C PRO A 116 4.52 -0.50 -14.42
N PRO A 117 4.69 0.11 -15.61
CA PRO A 117 3.57 0.37 -16.52
C PRO A 117 2.75 -0.88 -16.87
N SER A 118 3.39 -2.04 -16.89
CA SER A 118 2.75 -3.33 -17.18
C SER A 118 1.64 -3.69 -16.19
N CYS A 119 1.69 -3.21 -14.93
CA CYS A 119 0.67 -3.57 -13.93
C CYS A 119 -0.70 -2.95 -14.20
N VAL A 120 -0.78 -1.94 -15.07
CA VAL A 120 -2.02 -1.35 -15.56
C VAL A 120 -2.27 -1.69 -17.05
N GLY A 121 -1.49 -2.61 -17.61
CA GLY A 121 -1.56 -2.99 -19.02
C GLY A 121 -1.04 -1.92 -19.99
N GLU A 122 -0.21 -0.99 -19.52
CA GLU A 122 0.35 0.09 -20.34
C GLU A 122 1.85 -0.13 -20.63
N THR A 123 2.36 0.53 -21.66
CA THR A 123 3.80 0.68 -21.90
C THR A 123 4.28 2.02 -21.39
N GLY A 124 5.47 2.09 -20.80
CA GLY A 124 6.01 3.36 -20.31
C GLY A 124 7.50 3.30 -20.01
N ARG A 125 8.07 4.44 -19.64
CA ARG A 125 9.47 4.53 -19.24
C ARG A 125 9.66 3.91 -17.87
N VAL A 126 10.60 2.98 -17.76
CA VAL A 126 11.06 2.44 -16.47
C VAL A 126 12.37 3.14 -16.11
N GLY A 127 12.51 3.56 -14.86
CA GLY A 127 13.66 4.33 -14.39
C GLY A 127 13.62 4.59 -12.89
N ALA A 128 14.20 5.72 -12.46
CA ALA A 128 14.15 6.13 -11.06
C ALA A 128 12.69 6.31 -10.58
N PRO A 129 12.38 5.98 -9.32
CA PRO A 129 11.02 6.03 -8.81
C PRO A 129 10.46 7.46 -8.83
N GLY A 130 9.21 7.59 -9.27
CA GLY A 130 8.48 8.85 -9.27
C GLY A 130 7.98 9.25 -7.89
N ARG A 131 7.44 10.47 -7.77
CA ARG A 131 6.86 10.99 -6.50
C ARG A 131 5.76 10.08 -5.94
N ARG A 132 4.93 9.52 -6.81
CA ARG A 132 3.83 8.62 -6.42
C ARG A 132 4.36 7.32 -5.81
N GLU A 133 5.36 6.72 -6.42
CA GLU A 133 5.99 5.49 -5.92
C GLU A 133 6.65 5.72 -4.57
N ILE A 134 7.39 6.83 -4.41
CA ILE A 134 7.98 7.22 -3.13
C ILE A 134 6.89 7.46 -2.08
N GLY A 135 5.81 8.15 -2.44
CA GLY A 135 4.68 8.42 -1.53
C GLY A 135 3.97 7.15 -1.05
N HIS A 136 3.69 6.21 -1.96
CA HIS A 136 3.11 4.92 -1.60
C HIS A 136 4.07 4.06 -0.78
N GLY A 137 5.36 4.06 -1.11
CA GLY A 137 6.41 3.39 -0.33
C GLY A 137 6.47 3.90 1.09
N ASN A 138 6.52 5.23 1.28
CA ASN A 138 6.51 5.86 2.59
C ASN A 138 5.22 5.58 3.39
N LEU A 139 4.06 5.51 2.72
CA LEU A 139 2.80 5.16 3.38
C LEU A 139 2.84 3.72 3.92
N ALA A 140 3.29 2.77 3.10
CA ALA A 140 3.40 1.38 3.52
C ALA A 140 4.52 1.17 4.57
N GLU A 141 5.63 1.90 4.47
CA GLU A 141 6.69 1.93 5.49
C GLU A 141 6.13 2.40 6.85
N ARG A 142 5.40 3.51 6.88
CA ARG A 142 4.75 4.03 8.10
C ARG A 142 3.73 3.06 8.68
N ALA A 143 3.05 2.27 7.84
CA ALA A 143 2.11 1.27 8.31
C ALA A 143 2.82 0.13 9.07
N LEU A 144 3.95 -0.36 8.53
CA LEU A 144 4.64 -1.55 9.03
C LEU A 144 5.63 -1.28 10.15
N VAL A 145 6.22 -0.07 10.22
CA VAL A 145 7.29 0.24 11.18
C VAL A 145 6.88 -0.01 12.64
N HIS A 146 5.61 0.18 12.96
CA HIS A 146 5.06 -0.01 14.31
C HIS A 146 4.89 -1.49 14.71
N ALA A 147 4.94 -2.41 13.75
CA ALA A 147 4.85 -3.84 13.99
C ALA A 147 6.22 -4.51 14.14
N LEU A 148 7.31 -3.75 13.90
CA LEU A 148 8.66 -4.29 13.92
C LEU A 148 9.19 -4.45 15.35
N PRO A 149 10.00 -5.49 15.60
CA PRO A 149 10.70 -5.66 16.87
C PRO A 149 11.75 -4.55 17.09
N SER A 150 12.12 -4.37 18.37
CA SER A 150 13.20 -3.47 18.76
C SER A 150 14.53 -3.86 18.09
N GLU A 151 15.44 -2.90 17.96
CA GLU A 151 16.78 -3.18 17.43
C GLU A 151 17.58 -4.14 18.32
N GLU A 152 17.37 -4.07 19.65
CA GLU A 152 18.02 -4.94 20.62
C GLU A 152 17.62 -6.42 20.45
N SER A 153 16.33 -6.68 20.18
CA SER A 153 15.82 -8.04 20.02
C SER A 153 16.03 -8.60 18.61
N PHE A 154 16.13 -7.74 17.61
CA PHE A 154 16.29 -8.15 16.21
C PHE A 154 17.27 -7.22 15.47
N PRO A 155 18.60 -7.39 15.64
CA PRO A 155 19.61 -6.40 15.23
C PRO A 155 19.91 -6.35 13.72
N TYR A 156 18.89 -6.51 12.89
CA TYR A 156 18.96 -6.42 11.42
C TYR A 156 18.50 -5.07 10.91
N THR A 157 19.13 -4.60 9.83
CA THR A 157 18.50 -3.67 8.91
C THR A 157 17.48 -4.44 8.07
N ILE A 158 16.30 -3.86 7.88
CA ILE A 158 15.17 -4.51 7.23
C ILE A 158 14.79 -3.68 6.00
N ARG A 159 14.80 -4.31 4.83
CA ARG A 159 14.31 -3.74 3.58
C ARG A 159 13.13 -4.56 3.10
N VAL A 160 12.03 -3.90 2.78
CA VAL A 160 10.94 -4.52 2.01
C VAL A 160 10.90 -3.89 0.62
N GLU A 161 10.85 -4.71 -0.40
CA GLU A 161 10.54 -4.29 -1.77
C GLU A 161 9.17 -4.83 -2.15
N SER A 162 8.27 -3.94 -2.57
CA SER A 162 6.95 -4.28 -3.08
C SER A 162 6.88 -3.94 -4.56
N LEU A 163 6.87 -4.98 -5.39
CA LEU A 163 6.61 -4.88 -6.82
C LEU A 163 5.10 -5.09 -7.06
N ILE A 164 4.45 -4.08 -7.63
CA ILE A 164 3.05 -4.22 -8.07
C ILE A 164 3.03 -4.89 -9.43
N THR A 165 2.44 -6.07 -9.52
CA THR A 165 2.36 -6.87 -10.76
C THR A 165 1.04 -6.64 -11.48
N GLU A 166 -0.04 -6.34 -10.74
CA GLU A 166 -1.37 -6.00 -11.25
C GLU A 166 -1.99 -4.89 -10.39
N SER A 167 -2.75 -3.96 -11.00
CA SER A 167 -3.34 -2.85 -10.26
C SER A 167 -4.74 -2.49 -10.76
N HIS A 168 -5.74 -2.81 -9.94
CA HIS A 168 -7.10 -2.31 -10.08
C HIS A 168 -7.62 -1.68 -8.77
N GLY A 169 -6.78 -0.85 -8.13
CA GLY A 169 -7.15 -0.05 -6.96
C GLY A 169 -6.39 -0.46 -5.69
N SER A 170 -6.03 0.54 -4.89
CA SER A 170 -5.33 0.39 -3.60
C SER A 170 -4.04 -0.47 -3.61
N PRO A 171 -3.13 -0.31 -4.59
CA PRO A 171 -1.88 -1.08 -4.63
C PRO A 171 -0.97 -0.80 -3.42
N SER A 172 -1.03 0.41 -2.85
CA SER A 172 -0.28 0.75 -1.63
C SER A 172 -0.70 -0.08 -0.41
N MET A 173 -1.98 -0.45 -0.31
CA MET A 173 -2.46 -1.28 0.80
C MET A 173 -2.15 -2.76 0.57
N ALA A 174 -2.15 -3.21 -0.69
CA ALA A 174 -1.61 -4.53 -1.03
C ALA A 174 -0.12 -4.66 -0.65
N SER A 175 0.67 -3.58 -0.81
CA SER A 175 2.06 -3.54 -0.33
C SER A 175 2.20 -3.66 1.18
N VAL A 176 1.24 -3.13 1.96
CA VAL A 176 1.22 -3.31 3.43
C VAL A 176 1.00 -4.79 3.76
N CYS A 177 -0.05 -5.40 3.19
CA CYS A 177 -0.40 -6.79 3.47
C CYS A 177 0.71 -7.75 3.01
N GLY A 178 1.17 -7.63 1.76
CA GLY A 178 2.26 -8.43 1.21
C GLY A 178 3.59 -8.19 1.94
N GLY A 179 3.90 -6.93 2.28
CA GLY A 179 5.10 -6.59 3.05
C GLY A 179 5.09 -7.20 4.44
N CYS A 180 3.94 -7.20 5.13
CA CYS A 180 3.79 -7.86 6.43
C CYS A 180 4.04 -9.38 6.34
N LEU A 181 3.41 -10.05 5.38
CA LEU A 181 3.61 -11.48 5.14
C LEU A 181 5.07 -11.80 4.78
N ALA A 182 5.71 -10.99 3.93
CA ALA A 182 7.11 -11.19 3.54
C ALA A 182 8.08 -11.01 4.73
N LEU A 183 7.78 -10.08 5.65
CA LEU A 183 8.56 -9.90 6.88
C LEU A 183 8.42 -11.11 7.82
N MET A 184 7.19 -11.58 8.03
CA MET A 184 6.92 -12.78 8.83
C MET A 184 7.57 -14.03 8.22
N ASP A 185 7.54 -14.15 6.89
CA ASP A 185 8.21 -15.22 6.15
C ASP A 185 9.74 -15.13 6.25
N ALA A 186 10.31 -13.93 6.36
CA ALA A 186 11.73 -13.73 6.61
C ALA A 186 12.16 -14.06 8.06
N GLY A 187 11.22 -14.43 8.93
CA GLY A 187 11.46 -14.68 10.35
C GLY A 187 11.64 -13.40 11.17
N VAL A 188 11.13 -12.26 10.69
CA VAL A 188 11.00 -11.06 11.53
C VAL A 188 9.88 -11.31 12.53
N PRO A 189 10.12 -11.24 13.85
CA PRO A 189 9.11 -11.58 14.86
C PRO A 189 8.06 -10.47 14.96
N ILE A 190 7.05 -10.52 14.09
CA ILE A 190 5.91 -9.60 14.08
C ILE A 190 4.77 -10.21 14.90
N GLU A 191 4.57 -9.73 16.12
CA GLU A 191 3.51 -10.23 17.00
C GLU A 191 2.10 -9.80 16.56
N ARG A 192 1.99 -8.63 15.92
CA ARG A 192 0.73 -8.03 15.49
C ARG A 192 0.79 -7.72 14.00
N PRO A 193 0.30 -8.63 13.14
CA PRO A 193 0.26 -8.39 11.71
C PRO A 193 -0.55 -7.13 11.38
N VAL A 194 -0.13 -6.43 10.33
CA VAL A 194 -0.74 -5.18 9.87
C VAL A 194 -1.31 -5.39 8.48
N ALA A 195 -2.57 -5.01 8.30
CA ALA A 195 -3.24 -5.00 7.01
C ALA A 195 -3.67 -3.58 6.64
N GLY A 196 -3.85 -3.34 5.35
CA GLY A 196 -4.36 -2.09 4.81
C GLY A 196 -5.62 -2.27 3.97
N ILE A 197 -6.50 -1.27 3.98
CA ILE A 197 -7.68 -1.18 3.12
C ILE A 197 -7.82 0.25 2.58
N ALA A 198 -8.36 0.41 1.37
CA ALA A 198 -8.81 1.72 0.88
C ALA A 198 -10.33 1.76 0.81
N MET A 199 -10.86 2.82 1.38
CA MET A 199 -12.27 3.16 1.36
C MET A 199 -12.49 4.27 0.34
N GLY A 200 -13.71 4.37 -0.18
CA GLY A 200 -14.12 5.52 -0.95
C GLY A 200 -15.47 6.04 -0.54
N MET A 201 -15.85 7.13 -1.19
CA MET A 201 -17.12 7.80 -0.95
C MET A 201 -17.75 8.21 -2.27
N LEU A 202 -19.08 8.11 -2.34
CA LEU A 202 -19.88 8.70 -3.40
C LEU A 202 -20.85 9.71 -2.78
N LEU A 203 -20.99 10.86 -3.44
CA LEU A 203 -21.96 11.91 -3.10
C LEU A 203 -22.86 12.19 -4.30
N ASP A 204 -24.07 12.67 -4.03
CA ASP A 204 -24.98 13.13 -5.08
C ASP A 204 -24.47 14.43 -5.70
N ASP A 205 -24.79 14.65 -6.97
CA ASP A 205 -24.33 15.77 -7.79
C ASP A 205 -24.88 17.13 -7.33
N LEU A 206 -26.01 17.16 -6.61
CA LEU A 206 -26.53 18.37 -5.95
C LEU A 206 -25.68 18.76 -4.71
N HIS A 207 -24.90 17.82 -4.17
CA HIS A 207 -24.11 17.92 -2.95
C HIS A 207 -22.62 17.64 -3.19
N ALA A 208 -22.14 17.72 -4.44
CA ALA A 208 -20.72 17.57 -4.78
C ALA A 208 -19.78 18.59 -4.09
N LEU A 209 -20.36 19.54 -3.34
CA LEU A 209 -19.70 20.57 -2.55
C LEU A 209 -19.83 20.40 -1.03
N SER A 210 -20.54 19.39 -0.50
CA SER A 210 -20.48 18.97 0.92
C SER A 210 -21.52 17.95 1.33
N ASP A 211 -21.09 17.02 2.19
CA ASP A 211 -21.94 16.10 2.97
C ASP A 211 -22.53 16.79 4.22
N VAL A 212 -23.09 18.01 4.09
CA VAL A 212 -23.46 18.87 5.25
C VAL A 212 -24.34 18.12 6.28
N ASP A 213 -25.23 17.26 5.80
CA ASP A 213 -26.21 16.56 6.63
C ASP A 213 -25.79 15.12 7.01
N GLY A 214 -24.62 14.62 6.54
CA GLY A 214 -24.07 13.30 6.88
C GLY A 214 -24.85 12.07 6.34
N ASN A 215 -25.98 12.29 5.68
CA ASN A 215 -26.97 11.25 5.35
C ASN A 215 -26.91 10.78 3.88
N ASP A 216 -26.16 11.50 3.04
CA ASP A 216 -26.11 11.21 1.60
C ASP A 216 -24.81 10.57 1.14
N ALA A 217 -23.78 10.56 1.99
CA ALA A 217 -22.54 9.83 1.75
C ALA A 217 -22.75 8.31 1.73
N ILE A 218 -22.39 7.70 0.60
CA ILE A 218 -22.27 6.25 0.42
C ILE A 218 -20.79 5.89 0.57
N ILE A 219 -20.47 5.06 1.55
CA ILE A 219 -19.10 4.62 1.83
C ILE A 219 -18.87 3.26 1.18
N LEU A 220 -17.74 3.12 0.50
CA LEU A 220 -17.34 1.91 -0.22
C LEU A 220 -16.11 1.29 0.43
N SER A 221 -16.16 -0.02 0.73
CA SER A 221 -15.00 -0.81 1.14
C SER A 221 -14.22 -1.29 -0.08
N ASP A 222 -12.89 -1.30 0.04
CA ASP A 222 -12.00 -1.89 -0.95
C ASP A 222 -12.29 -1.41 -2.38
N ILE A 223 -12.07 -0.11 -2.60
CA ILE A 223 -12.39 0.54 -3.86
C ILE A 223 -11.53 0.04 -5.03
N SER A 224 -12.20 -0.07 -6.18
CA SER A 224 -11.58 -0.25 -7.49
C SER A 224 -10.97 1.05 -8.01
N GLY A 225 -10.13 0.97 -9.04
CA GLY A 225 -9.59 2.15 -9.71
C GLY A 225 -10.66 3.06 -10.31
N THR A 226 -11.78 2.48 -10.76
CA THR A 226 -12.92 3.23 -11.28
C THR A 226 -13.65 4.01 -10.19
N GLU A 227 -13.86 3.38 -9.03
CA GLU A 227 -14.48 4.01 -7.86
C GLU A 227 -13.61 5.13 -7.27
N ASP A 228 -12.29 4.97 -7.24
CA ASP A 228 -11.37 6.07 -6.91
C ASP A 228 -11.50 7.22 -7.93
N ALA A 229 -11.44 6.93 -9.22
CA ALA A 229 -11.45 7.94 -10.27
C ALA A 229 -12.76 8.77 -10.33
N MET A 230 -13.89 8.14 -10.01
CA MET A 230 -15.22 8.75 -10.05
C MET A 230 -15.72 9.22 -8.67
N GLY A 231 -15.19 8.66 -7.59
CA GLY A 231 -15.60 8.96 -6.22
C GLY A 231 -15.04 10.27 -5.68
N THR A 232 -15.51 10.62 -4.49
CA THR A 232 -15.19 11.88 -3.80
C THR A 232 -14.14 11.72 -2.70
N MET A 233 -13.70 10.49 -2.42
CA MET A 233 -12.71 10.18 -1.39
C MET A 233 -11.91 8.92 -1.76
N ASP A 234 -10.59 8.96 -1.53
CA ASP A 234 -9.70 7.79 -1.42
C ASP A 234 -9.09 7.80 -0.01
N PHE A 235 -9.64 6.96 0.87
CA PHE A 235 -9.26 6.90 2.28
C PHE A 235 -8.57 5.58 2.59
N LYS A 236 -7.24 5.63 2.67
CA LYS A 236 -6.38 4.48 2.98
C LYS A 236 -6.17 4.40 4.48
N VAL A 237 -6.46 3.23 5.06
CA VAL A 237 -6.29 2.97 6.49
C VAL A 237 -5.53 1.65 6.65
N ALA A 238 -4.47 1.67 7.45
CA ALA A 238 -3.72 0.48 7.81
C ALA A 238 -3.56 0.36 9.32
N GLY A 239 -3.47 -0.87 9.80
CA GLY A 239 -3.38 -1.15 11.22
C GLY A 239 -3.42 -2.64 11.54
N ASP A 240 -3.29 -2.94 12.83
CA ASP A 240 -3.47 -4.28 13.35
C ASP A 240 -4.92 -4.48 13.86
N ARG A 241 -5.15 -5.58 14.57
CA ARG A 241 -6.46 -5.89 15.18
C ARG A 241 -6.85 -4.93 16.30
N THR A 242 -5.88 -4.25 16.91
CA THR A 242 -6.06 -3.40 18.10
C THR A 242 -6.13 -1.91 17.78
N GLY A 243 -5.57 -1.47 16.65
CA GLY A 243 -5.48 -0.06 16.33
C GLY A 243 -5.07 0.24 14.89
N ILE A 244 -5.01 1.54 14.60
CA ILE A 244 -4.57 2.10 13.32
C ILE A 244 -3.10 2.50 13.46
N THR A 245 -2.25 2.07 12.52
CA THR A 245 -0.84 2.49 12.46
C THR A 245 -0.66 3.73 11.60
N THR A 246 -1.39 3.82 10.48
CA THR A 246 -1.36 4.98 9.60
C THR A 246 -2.67 5.11 8.82
N PHE A 247 -2.94 6.33 8.37
CA PHE A 247 -3.96 6.58 7.36
C PHE A 247 -3.48 7.67 6.39
N GLN A 248 -4.08 7.70 5.20
CA GLN A 248 -3.93 8.75 4.21
C GLN A 248 -5.32 9.03 3.63
N LEU A 249 -5.73 10.29 3.65
CA LEU A 249 -7.04 10.72 3.20
C LEU A 249 -6.87 11.71 2.06
N ASP A 250 -7.28 11.30 0.86
CA ASP A 250 -7.37 12.17 -0.33
C ASP A 250 -8.85 12.48 -0.59
N ILE A 251 -9.24 13.73 -0.35
CA ILE A 251 -10.62 14.19 -0.49
C ILE A 251 -10.72 15.02 -1.76
N LYS A 252 -11.73 14.72 -2.57
CA LYS A 252 -12.02 15.39 -3.85
C LYS A 252 -13.30 16.23 -3.80
N CYS A 253 -13.93 16.36 -2.63
CA CYS A 253 -15.10 17.21 -2.38
C CYS A 253 -14.80 18.28 -1.32
N GLU A 254 -15.64 19.30 -1.25
CA GLU A 254 -15.57 20.29 -0.19
C GLU A 254 -16.29 19.76 1.05
N GLY A 255 -15.56 19.52 2.14
CA GLY A 255 -16.16 19.12 3.42
C GLY A 255 -16.44 17.62 3.56
N LEU A 256 -16.17 17.13 4.76
CA LEU A 256 -16.42 15.77 5.22
C LEU A 256 -16.82 15.85 6.69
N THR A 257 -18.01 15.34 7.03
CA THR A 257 -18.51 15.45 8.40
C THR A 257 -17.86 14.41 9.31
N VAL A 258 -17.78 14.72 10.62
CA VAL A 258 -17.27 13.79 11.63
C VAL A 258 -18.07 12.48 11.63
N PRO A 259 -19.41 12.48 11.59
CA PRO A 259 -20.19 11.23 11.54
C PRO A 259 -19.88 10.36 10.32
N THR A 260 -19.64 10.95 9.15
CA THR A 260 -19.26 10.20 7.95
C THR A 260 -17.86 9.61 8.07
N MET A 261 -16.92 10.33 8.69
CA MET A 261 -15.60 9.78 9.03
C MET A 261 -15.68 8.63 10.03
N GLU A 262 -16.53 8.72 11.06
CA GLU A 262 -16.73 7.64 12.02
C GLU A 262 -17.26 6.37 11.34
N ARG A 263 -18.28 6.52 10.48
CA ARG A 263 -18.79 5.40 9.66
C ARG A 263 -17.71 4.81 8.76
N ALA A 264 -16.91 5.66 8.11
CA ALA A 264 -15.84 5.21 7.21
C ALA A 264 -14.73 4.46 7.95
N LEU A 265 -14.36 4.94 9.15
CA LEU A 265 -13.37 4.30 10.01
C LEU A 265 -13.86 2.96 10.55
N GLU A 266 -15.12 2.85 10.96
CA GLU A 266 -15.68 1.59 11.45
C GLU A 266 -15.78 0.56 10.32
N GLN A 267 -16.27 0.96 9.15
CA GLN A 267 -16.32 0.08 7.98
C GLN A 267 -14.90 -0.34 7.53
N ALA A 268 -13.93 0.58 7.59
CA ALA A 268 -12.51 0.26 7.34
C ALA A 268 -11.95 -0.72 8.37
N ARG A 269 -12.35 -0.61 9.65
CA ARG A 269 -11.96 -1.55 10.70
C ARG A 269 -12.47 -2.96 10.38
N LEU A 270 -13.74 -3.10 10.03
CA LEU A 270 -14.34 -4.39 9.67
C LEU A 270 -13.63 -5.02 8.46
N GLY A 271 -13.45 -4.26 7.38
CA GLY A 271 -12.74 -4.75 6.20
C GLY A 271 -11.25 -5.04 6.45
N ARG A 272 -10.59 -4.29 7.33
CA ARG A 272 -9.21 -4.59 7.74
C ARG A 272 -9.11 -5.89 8.53
N LEU A 273 -10.06 -6.14 9.43
CA LEU A 273 -10.09 -7.39 10.20
C LEU A 273 -10.31 -8.61 9.30
N SER A 274 -11.20 -8.52 8.31
CA SER A 274 -11.38 -9.63 7.36
C SER A 274 -10.13 -9.89 6.53
N ILE A 275 -9.39 -8.85 6.12
CA ILE A 275 -8.11 -9.00 5.43
C ILE A 275 -7.07 -9.67 6.33
N LEU A 276 -7.03 -9.31 7.62
CA LEU A 276 -6.14 -9.94 8.60
C LEU A 276 -6.48 -11.42 8.80
N ASP A 277 -7.76 -11.79 8.81
CA ASP A 277 -8.19 -13.20 8.91
C ASP A 277 -7.67 -14.03 7.72
N GLU A 278 -7.74 -13.49 6.50
CA GLU A 278 -7.18 -14.14 5.29
C GLU A 278 -5.65 -14.23 5.34
N MET A 279 -4.96 -13.20 5.86
CA MET A 279 -3.51 -13.23 6.03
C MET A 279 -3.06 -14.25 7.07
N ASP A 280 -3.76 -14.32 8.21
CA ASP A 280 -3.48 -15.27 9.30
C ASP A 280 -3.66 -16.73 8.84
N ALA A 281 -4.58 -16.99 7.90
CA ALA A 281 -4.77 -18.30 7.29
C ALA A 281 -3.57 -18.75 6.43
N VAL A 282 -2.77 -17.82 5.90
CA VAL A 282 -1.57 -18.10 5.10
C VAL A 282 -0.35 -18.29 6.00
N LEU A 283 -0.11 -17.34 6.91
CA LEU A 283 1.01 -17.37 7.83
C LEU A 283 0.63 -16.65 9.11
N SER A 284 0.36 -17.41 10.17
CA SER A 284 0.00 -16.86 11.47
C SER A 284 1.19 -16.19 12.17
N ALA A 285 0.92 -15.13 12.95
CA ALA A 285 1.91 -14.49 13.81
C ALA A 285 2.59 -15.49 14.77
N PRO A 286 3.91 -15.35 15.05
CA PRO A 286 4.82 -14.30 14.60
C PRO A 286 5.50 -14.55 13.23
N GLY A 287 5.03 -15.54 12.47
CA GLY A 287 5.69 -16.02 11.25
C GLY A 287 6.59 -17.23 11.52
N ARG A 288 7.71 -17.33 10.79
CA ARG A 288 8.65 -18.45 10.94
C ARG A 288 9.35 -18.40 12.30
N SER A 289 9.45 -19.55 12.98
CA SER A 289 10.16 -19.68 14.25
C SER A 289 11.68 -19.57 14.11
N GLU A 290 12.22 -19.91 12.94
CA GLU A 290 13.64 -19.85 12.63
C GLU A 290 13.90 -18.96 11.41
N LEU A 291 15.03 -18.26 11.44
CA LEU A 291 15.49 -17.48 10.30
C LEU A 291 15.80 -18.40 9.12
N PRO A 292 15.32 -18.09 7.90
CA PRO A 292 15.65 -18.83 6.70
C PRO A 292 17.16 -18.97 6.48
N PRO A 293 17.64 -20.06 5.87
CA PRO A 293 19.08 -20.31 5.68
C PRO A 293 19.77 -19.28 4.78
N THR A 294 18.99 -18.51 4.01
CA THR A 294 19.45 -17.41 3.18
C THR A 294 19.77 -16.14 3.99
N VAL A 295 19.26 -16.02 5.22
CA VAL A 295 19.47 -14.85 6.09
C VAL A 295 20.88 -14.86 6.68
N PRO A 296 21.63 -13.74 6.61
CA PRO A 296 22.91 -13.62 7.30
C PRO A 296 22.71 -13.76 8.81
N ARG A 297 23.50 -14.61 9.48
CA ARG A 297 23.40 -14.77 10.93
C ARG A 297 24.33 -13.80 11.65
N ILE A 298 23.78 -13.05 12.60
CA ILE A 298 24.57 -12.20 13.49
C ILE A 298 25.00 -13.03 14.70
N GLY A 299 26.31 -13.15 14.91
CA GLY A 299 26.91 -13.78 16.08
C GLY A 299 27.54 -12.74 16.99
N SER A 300 27.28 -12.83 18.29
CA SER A 300 27.98 -12.04 19.32
C SER A 300 28.88 -12.96 20.13
N PHE A 301 30.15 -12.57 20.31
CA PHE A 301 31.06 -13.25 21.21
C PHE A 301 31.87 -12.21 22.00
N SER A 302 32.20 -12.54 23.23
CA SER A 302 33.05 -11.70 24.07
C SER A 302 34.52 -12.03 23.82
N ILE A 303 35.37 -11.02 23.86
CA ILE A 303 36.83 -11.16 23.79
C ILE A 303 37.47 -10.61 25.06
N ALA A 304 38.58 -11.20 25.49
CA ALA A 304 39.36 -10.68 26.61
C ALA A 304 39.88 -9.27 26.30
N GLU A 305 39.89 -8.38 27.29
CA GLU A 305 40.27 -6.96 27.12
C GLU A 305 41.66 -6.80 26.50
N GLU A 306 42.61 -7.64 26.91
CA GLU A 306 43.97 -7.71 26.37
C GLU A 306 44.07 -8.07 24.87
N SER A 307 43.02 -8.66 24.30
CA SER A 307 42.97 -9.07 22.89
C SER A 307 42.25 -8.04 22.00
N ILE A 308 41.60 -7.02 22.58
CA ILE A 308 40.89 -5.98 21.82
C ILE A 308 41.84 -5.29 20.82
N GLY A 309 43.04 -4.91 21.27
CA GLY A 309 44.04 -4.25 20.41
C GLY A 309 44.48 -5.11 19.23
N LYS A 310 44.53 -6.45 19.39
CA LYS A 310 44.89 -7.40 18.33
C LYS A 310 43.78 -7.59 17.30
N VAL A 311 42.52 -7.52 17.72
CA VAL A 311 41.36 -7.67 16.82
C VAL A 311 41.15 -6.39 16.00
N ILE A 312 41.25 -5.22 16.64
CA ILE A 312 41.05 -3.92 15.97
C ILE A 312 42.24 -3.60 15.06
N GLY A 313 43.47 -3.85 15.53
CA GLY A 313 44.70 -3.50 14.85
C GLY A 313 44.98 -1.98 14.81
N PRO A 314 46.15 -1.55 14.32
CA PRO A 314 46.53 -0.14 14.30
C PRO A 314 45.57 0.69 13.44
N GLY A 315 44.95 1.72 14.03
CA GLY A 315 43.99 2.60 13.36
C GLY A 315 42.70 1.92 12.89
N GLY A 316 42.39 0.72 13.41
CA GLY A 316 41.24 -0.07 12.95
C GLY A 316 41.46 -0.78 11.61
N LYS A 317 42.71 -0.87 11.13
CA LYS A 317 43.01 -1.48 9.82
C LYS A 317 42.58 -2.95 9.75
N GLN A 318 42.75 -3.70 10.83
CA GLN A 318 42.49 -5.14 10.84
C GLN A 318 40.99 -5.42 10.88
N ILE A 319 40.25 -4.73 11.75
CA ILE A 319 38.79 -4.86 11.78
C ILE A 319 38.13 -4.40 10.47
N ARG A 320 38.61 -3.32 9.84
CA ARG A 320 38.13 -2.87 8.52
C ARG A 320 38.49 -3.80 7.35
N ALA A 321 39.46 -4.69 7.53
CA ALA A 321 39.80 -5.71 6.53
C ALA A 321 38.96 -6.98 6.69
N ILE A 322 38.32 -7.16 7.86
CA ILE A 322 37.41 -8.28 8.17
C ILE A 322 35.96 -7.93 7.76
N ILE A 323 35.55 -6.66 7.92
CA ILE A 323 34.23 -6.11 7.56
C ILE A 323 34.18 -5.65 6.10
#